data_AF-A0A820NRE5-F1
#
_entry.id   AF-A0A820NRE5-F1
#
_cell.length_a   1.000
_cell.length_b   1.000
_cell.length_c   1.000
_cell.angle_alpha   90.00
_cell.angle_beta   90.00
_cell.angle_gamma   90.00
#
_symmetry.space_group_name_H-M   'P 1'
#
loop_
_entity.id
_entity.type
_entity.pdbx_description
1 polymer ?
#
loop_
_entity_poly.entity_id
_entity_poly.type
_entity_poly.pdbx_seq_one_letter_code
_entity_poly.pdbx_strand_id
1 'polypeptide(L)'
;PDLIERGPYVYREQWNRSNIFYNDDLSTLSYIPITTLYFDRNQSVGPDDVYVTVINVPLMAMAHEIQFNSSEIQKSINIFLHLFGTKLFVNVTVKDLMEGYTYPLIEMASLVKPGSLKDNKFGIL
;
A
#
# COMPACT_ATOMS: atom_id res chain seq x y z
N PRO A 1 23.59 3.03 3.59
CA PRO A 1 22.41 3.83 3.98
C PRO A 1 22.55 4.24 5.44
N ASP A 2 22.27 5.50 5.74
CA ASP A 2 22.23 6.05 7.10
C ASP A 2 20.78 6.34 7.43
N LEU A 3 20.26 5.75 8.51
CA LEU A 3 18.84 5.73 8.85
C LEU A 3 18.66 6.23 10.27
N ILE A 4 17.57 6.97 10.49
CA ILE A 4 17.18 7.48 11.79
C ILE A 4 15.83 6.86 12.15
N GLU A 5 15.75 6.24 13.33
CA GLU A 5 14.50 5.72 13.86
C GLU A 5 13.55 6.87 14.19
N ARG A 6 12.28 6.75 13.76
CA ARG A 6 11.21 7.70 14.09
C ARG A 6 9.99 6.93 14.58
N GLY A 7 9.69 7.03 15.86
CA GLY A 7 8.54 6.37 16.46
C GLY A 7 8.53 6.47 17.99
N PRO A 8 7.51 5.87 18.64
CA PRO A 8 6.41 5.12 18.01
C PRO A 8 5.34 6.03 17.40
N TYR A 9 4.66 5.53 16.36
CA TYR A 9 3.38 6.04 15.88
C TYR A 9 2.33 4.96 16.12
N VAL A 10 1.42 5.22 17.04
CA VAL A 10 0.50 4.24 17.58
C VAL A 10 -0.86 4.40 16.94
N TYR A 11 -1.39 3.30 16.40
CA TYR A 11 -2.74 3.22 15.87
C TYR A 11 -3.55 2.20 16.67
N ARG A 12 -4.79 2.55 16.97
CA ARG A 12 -5.78 1.63 17.52
C ARG A 12 -6.56 1.02 16.36
N GLU A 13 -6.49 -0.29 16.26
CA GLU A 13 -7.28 -1.05 15.31
C GLU A 13 -8.65 -1.38 15.90
N GLN A 14 -9.72 -1.00 15.20
CA GLN A 14 -11.08 -1.39 15.53
C GLN A 14 -11.62 -2.38 14.50
N TRP A 15 -12.08 -3.53 14.99
CA TRP A 15 -12.63 -4.61 14.19
C TRP A 15 -14.14 -4.59 14.28
N ASN A 16 -14.79 -4.44 13.13
CA ASN A 16 -16.24 -4.55 12.97
C ASN A 16 -16.57 -5.73 12.04
N ARG A 17 -17.81 -6.21 12.10
CA ARG A 17 -18.31 -7.29 11.23
C ARG A 17 -19.44 -6.75 10.37
N SER A 18 -19.37 -6.98 9.07
CA SER A 18 -20.44 -6.68 8.12
C SER A 18 -20.90 -7.94 7.40
N ASN A 19 -22.10 -7.90 6.82
CA ASN A 19 -22.67 -8.99 6.02
C ASN A 19 -22.60 -10.35 6.74
N ILE A 20 -23.07 -10.39 7.98
CA ILE A 20 -23.09 -11.60 8.81
C ILE A 20 -24.17 -12.53 8.24
N PHE A 21 -23.76 -13.73 7.83
CA PHE A 21 -24.63 -14.79 7.35
C PHE A 21 -24.42 -16.05 8.21
N TYR A 22 -25.51 -16.63 8.69
CA TYR A 22 -25.48 -17.93 9.37
C TYR A 22 -25.58 -19.02 8.31
N ASN A 23 -24.65 -19.97 8.33
CA ASN A 23 -24.65 -21.07 7.38
C ASN A 23 -25.79 -22.05 7.70
N ASP A 24 -26.13 -22.93 6.75
CA ASP A 24 -27.33 -23.79 6.79
C ASP A 24 -27.41 -24.70 8.03
N ASP A 25 -26.26 -25.05 8.61
CA ASP A 25 -26.17 -25.87 9.82
C ASP A 25 -26.35 -25.09 11.12
N LEU A 26 -26.49 -23.76 11.05
CA LEU A 26 -26.51 -22.79 12.15
C LEU A 26 -25.33 -22.93 13.13
N SER A 27 -24.31 -23.72 12.79
CA SER A 27 -23.15 -24.02 13.62
C SER A 27 -21.98 -23.09 13.31
N THR A 28 -22.02 -22.48 12.12
CA THR A 28 -21.02 -21.55 11.63
C THR A 28 -21.65 -20.28 11.08
N LEU A 29 -20.90 -19.19 11.14
CA LEU A 29 -21.28 -17.91 10.54
C LEU A 29 -20.14 -17.38 9.67
N SER A 30 -20.52 -16.71 8.60
CA SER A 30 -19.65 -16.03 7.65
C SER A 30 -19.85 -14.52 7.79
N TYR A 31 -18.78 -13.73 7.74
CA TYR A 31 -18.87 -12.27 7.78
C TYR A 31 -17.68 -11.65 7.05
N ILE A 32 -17.81 -10.38 6.70
CA ILE A 32 -16.72 -9.57 6.16
C ILE A 32 -16.15 -8.74 7.32
N PRO A 33 -14.88 -8.96 7.72
CA PRO A 33 -14.23 -8.10 8.69
C PRO A 33 -14.01 -6.72 8.08
N ILE A 34 -14.37 -5.68 8.84
CA ILE A 34 -14.05 -4.29 8.52
C ILE A 34 -13.08 -3.82 9.60
N THR A 35 -11.86 -3.52 9.19
CA THR A 35 -10.83 -2.92 10.04
C THR A 35 -10.80 -1.42 9.83
N THR A 36 -10.76 -0.65 10.92
CA THR A 36 -10.55 0.80 10.89
C THR A 36 -9.41 1.18 11.84
N LEU A 37 -8.48 1.98 11.35
CA LEU A 37 -7.35 2.47 12.13
C LEU A 37 -7.64 3.87 12.67
N TYR A 38 -7.35 4.08 13.95
CA TYR A 38 -7.46 5.38 14.60
C TYR A 38 -6.12 5.76 15.21
N PHE A 39 -5.55 6.86 14.75
CA PHE A 39 -4.29 7.37 15.27
C PHE A 39 -4.41 7.78 16.75
N ASP A 40 -3.52 7.27 17.60
CA ASP A 40 -3.44 7.62 19.03
C ASP A 40 -2.34 8.64 19.27
N ARG A 41 -2.72 9.93 19.27
CA ARG A 41 -1.79 11.04 19.43
C ARG A 41 -1.06 11.01 20.78
N ASN A 42 -1.70 10.53 21.84
CA ASN A 42 -1.16 10.57 23.20
C ASN A 42 -0.09 9.50 23.43
N GLN A 43 -0.17 8.39 22.71
CA GLN A 43 0.83 7.31 22.77
C GLN A 43 1.89 7.41 21.67
N SER A 44 1.84 8.46 20.85
CA SER A 44 2.74 8.66 19.70
C SER A 44 3.74 9.78 19.95
N VAL A 45 4.95 9.65 19.38
CA VAL A 45 6.03 10.64 19.51
C VAL A 45 5.67 12.01 18.88
N GLY A 46 4.85 12.01 17.83
CA GLY A 46 4.51 13.17 17.02
C GLY A 46 3.18 12.97 16.29
N PRO A 47 2.67 13.97 15.56
CA PRO A 47 1.57 13.75 14.62
C PRO A 47 2.01 12.83 13.47
N ASP A 48 1.08 12.13 12.83
CA ASP A 48 1.35 11.17 11.75
C ASP A 48 1.34 11.78 10.34
N ASP A 49 1.09 13.08 10.23
CA ASP A 49 1.23 13.88 9.00
C ASP A 49 2.69 14.28 8.69
N VAL A 50 3.64 13.73 9.45
CA VAL A 50 5.08 13.97 9.26
C VAL A 50 5.62 13.13 8.10
N TYR A 51 6.42 13.77 7.24
CA TYR A 51 7.08 13.08 6.13
C TYR A 51 8.23 12.18 6.57
N VAL A 52 8.28 11.00 5.95
CA VAL A 52 9.36 10.02 6.00
C VAL A 52 9.78 9.65 4.58
N THR A 53 11.08 9.46 4.38
CA THR A 53 11.61 8.94 3.13
C THR A 53 11.68 7.43 3.22
N VAL A 54 10.96 6.74 2.34
CA VAL A 54 10.90 5.28 2.30
C VAL A 54 11.24 4.77 0.91
N ILE A 55 11.63 3.50 0.82
CA ILE A 55 11.73 2.83 -0.48
C ILE A 55 10.34 2.75 -1.10
N ASN A 56 10.27 2.97 -2.40
CA ASN A 56 9.04 2.87 -3.17
C ASN A 56 8.65 1.40 -3.36
N VAL A 57 7.97 0.83 -2.36
CA VAL A 57 7.60 -0.59 -2.33
C VAL A 57 6.77 -0.99 -3.56
N PRO A 58 5.77 -0.22 -4.02
CA PRO A 58 5.05 -0.52 -5.26
C PRO A 58 5.96 -0.64 -6.48
N LEU A 59 6.90 0.29 -6.65
CA LEU A 59 7.86 0.25 -7.75
C LEU A 59 8.76 -0.99 -7.68
N MET A 60 9.21 -1.34 -6.47
CA MET A 60 10.04 -2.53 -6.25
C MET A 60 9.29 -3.83 -6.55
N ALA A 61 8.04 -3.93 -6.10
CA ALA A 61 7.18 -5.07 -6.41
C ALA A 61 6.96 -5.20 -7.92
N MET A 62 6.70 -4.10 -8.60
CA MET A 62 6.59 -4.10 -10.07
C MET A 62 7.89 -4.53 -10.74
N ALA A 63 9.03 -3.98 -10.35
CA ALA A 63 10.32 -4.35 -10.91
C ALA A 63 10.59 -5.86 -10.78
N HIS A 64 10.19 -6.46 -9.65
CA HIS A 64 10.27 -7.89 -9.43
C HIS A 64 9.36 -8.70 -10.37
N GLU A 65 8.15 -8.24 -10.67
CA GLU A 65 7.26 -8.92 -11.63
C GLU A 65 7.75 -8.77 -13.08
N ILE A 66 8.26 -7.59 -13.43
CA ILE A 66 8.64 -7.24 -14.80
C ILE A 66 9.87 -8.01 -15.28
N GLN A 67 10.77 -8.39 -14.38
CA GLN A 67 11.99 -9.13 -14.74
C GLN A 67 11.70 -10.49 -15.41
N PHE A 68 10.49 -11.03 -15.22
CA PHE A 68 10.04 -12.29 -15.82
C PHE A 68 9.20 -12.10 -17.09
N ASN A 69 8.96 -10.85 -17.51
CA ASN A 69 8.15 -10.51 -18.68
C ASN A 69 9.00 -10.32 -19.95
N SER A 70 8.33 -10.21 -21.11
CA SER A 70 9.00 -10.05 -22.40
C SER A 70 9.79 -8.74 -22.51
N SER A 71 10.77 -8.70 -23.42
CA SER A 71 11.67 -7.55 -23.58
C SER A 71 10.93 -6.25 -23.96
N GLU A 72 9.80 -6.38 -24.66
CA GLU A 72 8.94 -5.29 -25.11
C GLU A 72 8.19 -4.66 -23.93
N ILE A 73 7.70 -5.49 -23.01
CA ILE A 73 7.04 -5.05 -21.78
C ILE A 73 8.05 -4.29 -20.90
N GLN A 74 9.25 -4.85 -20.71
CA GLN A 74 10.31 -4.21 -19.95
C GLN A 74 10.68 -2.82 -20.50
N LYS A 75 10.84 -2.70 -21.82
CA LYS A 75 11.12 -1.41 -22.49
C LYS A 75 10.00 -0.40 -22.28
N SER A 76 8.74 -0.82 -22.47
CA SER A 76 7.58 0.06 -22.32
C SER A 76 7.49 0.63 -20.91
N ILE A 77 7.75 -0.21 -19.92
CA ILE A 77 7.77 0.18 -18.51
C ILE A 77 8.94 1.12 -18.22
N ASN A 78 10.15 0.84 -18.71
CA ASN A 78 11.29 1.74 -18.54
C ASN A 78 11.02 3.14 -19.10
N ILE A 79 10.37 3.23 -20.27
CA ILE A 79 9.94 4.51 -20.84
C ILE A 79 8.95 5.21 -19.90
N PHE A 80 7.95 4.48 -19.39
CA PHE A 80 6.97 5.03 -18.46
C PHE A 80 7.64 5.56 -17.18
N LEU A 81 8.51 4.75 -16.55
CA LEU A 81 9.23 5.13 -15.32
C LEU A 81 10.05 6.42 -15.52
N HIS A 82 10.66 6.58 -16.69
CA HIS A 82 11.42 7.77 -17.06
C HIS A 82 10.51 8.98 -17.30
N LEU A 83 9.40 8.82 -18.03
CA LEU A 83 8.44 9.89 -18.32
C LEU A 83 7.81 10.46 -17.06
N PHE A 84 7.43 9.60 -16.11
CA PHE A 84 6.80 10.01 -14.85
C PHE A 84 7.81 10.36 -13.75
N GLY A 85 9.11 10.35 -14.05
CA GLY A 85 10.16 10.72 -13.09
C GLY A 85 10.11 9.90 -11.80
N THR A 86 9.73 8.62 -11.92
CA THR A 86 9.56 7.74 -10.76
C THR A 86 10.90 7.56 -10.03
N LYS A 87 10.84 7.60 -8.69
CA LYS A 87 12.04 7.50 -7.84
C LYS A 87 12.00 6.23 -7.01
N LEU A 88 13.19 5.68 -6.76
CA LEU A 88 13.40 4.53 -5.87
C LEU A 88 13.01 4.86 -4.42
N PHE A 89 13.17 6.12 -4.02
CA PHE A 89 12.77 6.62 -2.71
C PHE A 89 11.69 7.70 -2.87
N VAL A 90 10.66 7.60 -2.05
CA VAL A 90 9.52 8.52 -2.03
C VAL A 90 9.37 9.14 -0.64
N ASN A 91 8.92 10.40 -0.60
CA ASN A 91 8.55 11.07 0.63
C ASN A 91 7.03 10.94 0.80
N VAL A 92 6.61 10.25 1.85
CA VAL A 92 5.20 10.04 2.20
C VAL A 92 5.00 10.38 3.66
N THR A 93 3.79 10.74 4.06
CA THR A 93 3.49 10.90 5.50
C THR A 93 3.42 9.53 6.16
N VAL A 94 3.62 9.47 7.48
CA VAL A 94 3.44 8.21 8.24
C VAL A 94 2.00 7.69 8.05
N LYS A 95 1.02 8.60 8.09
CA LYS A 95 -0.37 8.28 7.81
C LYS A 95 -0.57 7.63 6.44
N ASP A 96 -0.03 8.25 5.39
CA ASP A 96 -0.16 7.73 4.04
C ASP A 96 0.56 6.39 3.85
N LEU A 97 1.68 6.17 4.56
CA LEU A 97 2.37 4.88 4.57
C LEU A 97 1.52 3.78 5.21
N MET A 98 0.72 4.12 6.23
CA MET A 98 -0.12 3.16 6.95
C MET A 98 -1.46 2.92 6.24
N GLU A 99 -2.21 3.98 5.90
CA GLU A 99 -3.56 3.92 5.31
C GLU A 99 -3.55 3.83 3.77
N GLY A 100 -2.43 4.19 3.16
CA GLY A 100 -2.17 4.02 1.75
C GLY A 100 -2.06 5.31 0.96
N TYR A 101 -1.00 5.41 0.14
CA TYR A 101 -0.78 6.51 -0.81
C TYR A 101 -1.06 6.07 -2.24
N THR A 102 -1.57 7.00 -3.04
CA THR A 102 -1.67 6.80 -4.48
C THR A 102 -0.31 7.02 -5.11
N TYR A 103 0.05 6.15 -6.04
CA TYR A 103 1.27 6.29 -6.82
C TYR A 103 0.95 6.02 -8.30
N PRO A 104 1.60 6.70 -9.27
CA PRO A 104 1.29 6.60 -10.71
C PRO A 104 1.71 5.27 -11.35
N LEU A 105 1.34 4.14 -10.76
CA LEU A 105 1.68 2.80 -11.26
C LEU A 105 0.48 2.04 -11.80
N ILE A 106 -0.71 2.62 -11.71
CA ILE A 106 -1.96 1.96 -12.09
C ILE A 106 -1.99 1.69 -13.60
N GLU A 107 -1.52 2.65 -14.38
CA GLU A 107 -1.35 2.49 -15.83
C GLU A 107 -0.28 1.46 -16.19
N MET A 108 0.70 1.23 -15.30
CA MET A 108 1.73 0.21 -15.52
C MET A 108 1.26 -1.18 -15.08
N ALA A 109 0.46 -1.26 -14.02
CA ALA A 109 -0.03 -2.53 -13.50
C ALA A 109 -0.94 -3.23 -14.51
N SER A 110 -1.71 -2.48 -15.31
CA SER A 110 -2.51 -3.06 -16.39
C SER A 110 -1.66 -3.67 -17.51
N LEU A 111 -0.45 -3.14 -17.78
CA LEU A 111 0.50 -3.68 -18.76
C LEU A 111 1.12 -5.01 -18.31
N VAL A 112 1.24 -5.23 -17.01
CA VAL A 112 1.82 -6.44 -16.41
C VAL A 112 0.74 -7.47 -16.08
N LYS A 113 -0.34 -7.04 -15.42
CA LYS A 113 -1.44 -7.89 -14.97
C LYS A 113 -2.76 -7.11 -14.91
N PRO A 114 -3.60 -7.19 -15.97
CA PRO A 114 -4.91 -6.54 -15.99
C PRO A 114 -5.77 -6.94 -14.77
N GLY A 115 -6.38 -5.96 -14.11
CA GLY A 115 -7.29 -6.18 -12.97
C GLY A 115 -6.61 -6.43 -11.61
N SER A 116 -5.28 -6.23 -11.51
CA SER A 116 -4.53 -6.53 -10.27
C SER A 116 -4.62 -5.48 -9.16
N LEU A 117 -5.16 -4.28 -9.41
CA LEU A 117 -5.26 -3.21 -8.40
C LEU A 117 -6.73 -2.88 -8.14
N LYS A 118 -7.15 -3.05 -6.88
CA LYS A 118 -8.55 -2.84 -6.47
C LYS A 118 -8.83 -1.39 -6.04
N ASP A 119 -7.86 -0.71 -5.41
CA ASP A 119 -8.08 0.60 -4.78
C ASP A 119 -7.01 1.67 -5.11
N ASN A 120 -6.13 1.42 -6.09
CA ASN A 120 -5.16 2.42 -6.59
C ASN A 120 -4.26 3.07 -5.52
N LYS A 121 -4.12 2.41 -4.37
CA LYS A 121 -3.34 2.84 -3.21
C LYS A 121 -2.46 1.70 -2.73
N PHE A 122 -1.32 2.07 -2.15
CA PHE A 122 -0.47 1.15 -1.41
C PHE A 122 -0.27 1.69 0.00
N GLY A 123 -0.65 0.89 0.99
CA GLY A 123 -0.35 1.06 2.41
C GLY A 123 0.24 -0.22 2.99
N ILE A 124 0.85 -0.13 4.16
CA ILE A 124 1.37 -1.31 4.87
C ILE A 124 0.24 -2.14 5.50
N LEU A 125 -0.88 -1.49 5.85
CA LEU A 125 -2.03 -2.10 6.51
C LEU A 125 -3.26 -2.20 5.58
#